data_AF-A0A522YW72-F1
#
_entry.id   AF-A0A522YW72-F1
#
_cell.length_a   1.000
_cell.length_b   1.000
_cell.length_c   1.000
_cell.angle_alpha   90.00
_cell.angle_beta   90.00
_cell.angle_gamma   90.00
#
_symmetry.space_group_name_H-M   'P 1'
#
loop_
_entity.id
_entity.type
_entity.pdbx_description
1 polymer ?
#
loop_
_entity_poly.entity_id
_entity_poly.type
_entity_poly.pdbx_seq_one_letter_code
_entity_poly.pdbx_strand_id
1 'polypeptide(L)'
;MDKNLEVRILNGAADNETAKAFYPEILPMEPGDSITWVNEDSKAHSITSGMPESPEYSGIFFKTGNIDVQKSGSVRITALKDHFAFYYFCEIHPWLTGKIVVSTAPESQPDTALPIAISHTQYSKGQDIHVTGKVADDYAKIKYQILVYDKTKLVDVIEGHFNDDATLSQTVHTDKLASAKYTLKLV
;
A
#
# COMPACT_ATOMS: atom_id res chain seq x y z
N MET A 1 18.71 0.47 -4.01
CA MET A 1 18.98 0.90 -2.63
C MET A 1 17.80 0.44 -1.81
N ASP A 2 18.05 -0.39 -0.81
CA ASP A 2 17.01 -0.95 0.06
C ASP A 2 16.26 0.20 0.75
N LYS A 3 14.94 0.27 0.58
CA LYS A 3 14.08 1.28 1.22
C LYS A 3 13.51 0.71 2.51
N ASN A 4 13.19 1.58 3.46
CA ASN A 4 12.31 1.23 4.58
C ASN A 4 10.94 1.83 4.29
N LEU A 5 9.98 0.97 3.98
CA LEU A 5 8.58 1.31 3.75
C LEU A 5 7.83 1.29 5.09
N GLU A 6 6.82 2.14 5.22
CA GLU A 6 6.02 2.26 6.43
C GLU A 6 4.58 1.84 6.15
N VAL A 7 4.00 1.06 7.08
CA VAL A 7 2.58 0.76 7.15
C VAL A 7 2.09 1.19 8.52
N ARG A 8 0.96 1.88 8.59
CA ARG A 8 0.37 2.36 9.84
C ARG A 8 -0.82 1.49 10.23
N ILE A 9 -0.87 1.12 11.49
CA ILE A 9 -2.02 0.47 12.12
C ILE A 9 -2.80 1.57 12.82
N LEU A 10 -3.87 2.05 12.17
CA LEU A 10 -4.58 3.24 12.61
C LEU A 10 -5.40 2.97 13.88
N ASN A 11 -5.63 4.02 14.68
CA ASN A 11 -6.55 3.94 15.81
C ASN A 11 -7.95 3.48 15.39
N GLY A 12 -8.40 2.39 16.02
CA GLY A 12 -9.63 1.65 15.70
C GLY A 12 -9.41 0.37 14.89
N ALA A 13 -8.19 0.03 14.46
CA ALA A 13 -7.94 -1.18 13.68
C ALA A 13 -8.25 -2.49 14.44
N ALA A 14 -8.16 -2.48 15.77
CA ALA A 14 -8.50 -3.61 16.64
C ALA A 14 -9.99 -3.81 16.90
N ASP A 15 -10.88 -2.96 16.38
CA ASP A 15 -12.32 -3.15 16.51
C ASP A 15 -12.85 -3.82 15.24
N ASN A 16 -13.46 -5.01 15.34
CA ASN A 16 -13.95 -5.74 14.17
C ASN A 16 -15.14 -5.05 13.47
N GLU A 17 -15.91 -4.23 14.19
CA GLU A 17 -17.07 -3.53 13.60
C GLU A 17 -16.68 -2.25 12.86
N THR A 18 -15.60 -1.61 13.32
CA THR A 18 -15.09 -0.35 12.75
C THR A 18 -13.68 -0.49 12.17
N ALA A 19 -13.28 -1.73 11.88
CA ALA A 19 -11.91 -2.10 11.54
C ALA A 19 -11.40 -1.24 10.41
N LYS A 20 -10.40 -0.42 10.73
CA LYS A 20 -9.65 0.30 9.70
C LYS A 20 -8.65 -0.66 9.09
N ALA A 21 -8.57 -0.65 7.75
CA ALA A 21 -7.50 -1.33 7.04
C ALA A 21 -6.12 -0.80 7.48
N PHE A 22 -5.09 -1.58 7.21
CA PHE A 22 -3.72 -1.06 7.21
C PHE A 22 -3.63 0.16 6.29
N TYR A 23 -2.75 1.11 6.64
CA TYR A 23 -2.54 2.32 5.85
C TYR A 23 -1.09 2.39 5.35
N PRO A 24 -0.84 2.21 4.03
CA PRO A 24 -1.81 1.96 2.97
C PRO A 24 -2.32 0.50 3.01
N GLU A 25 -3.44 0.24 2.33
CA GLU A 25 -4.06 -1.10 2.26
C GLU A 25 -3.23 -2.04 1.37
N ILE A 26 -2.76 -1.49 0.24
CA ILE A 26 -1.86 -2.15 -0.70
C ILE A 26 -0.50 -1.48 -0.63
N LEU A 27 0.55 -2.25 -0.32
CA LEU A 27 1.92 -1.75 -0.26
C LEU A 27 2.75 -2.24 -1.46
N PRO A 28 3.15 -1.35 -2.39
CA PRO A 28 4.05 -1.67 -3.48
C PRO A 28 5.51 -1.64 -3.05
N MET A 29 6.18 -2.80 -3.10
CA MET A 29 7.57 -2.97 -2.67
C MET A 29 8.45 -3.64 -3.73
N GLU A 30 9.77 -3.53 -3.56
CA GLU A 30 10.78 -4.23 -4.35
C GLU A 30 11.51 -5.28 -3.48
N PRO A 31 12.04 -6.36 -4.08
CA PRO A 31 12.86 -7.33 -3.33
C PRO A 31 14.04 -6.65 -2.63
N GLY A 32 14.21 -6.91 -1.33
CA GLY A 32 15.27 -6.30 -0.51
C GLY A 32 14.83 -5.11 0.33
N ASP A 33 13.65 -4.54 0.08
CA ASP A 33 13.06 -3.52 0.94
C ASP A 33 12.75 -4.08 2.34
N SER A 34 12.78 -3.20 3.34
CA SER A 34 12.25 -3.45 4.67
C SER A 34 10.88 -2.80 4.82
N ILE A 35 10.02 -3.42 5.63
CA ILE A 35 8.73 -2.85 6.00
C ILE A 35 8.69 -2.66 7.50
N THR A 36 8.22 -1.50 7.93
CA THR A 36 7.97 -1.16 9.34
C THR A 36 6.48 -0.90 9.54
N TRP A 37 5.85 -1.69 10.39
CA TRP A 37 4.48 -1.42 10.86
C TRP A 37 4.55 -0.55 12.11
N VAL A 38 3.86 0.58 12.09
CA VAL A 38 3.76 1.52 13.22
C VAL A 38 2.38 1.38 13.86
N ASN A 39 2.36 0.97 15.13
CA ASN A 39 1.11 0.80 15.86
C ASN A 39 0.65 2.12 16.48
N GLU A 40 -0.27 2.79 15.79
CA GLU A 40 -0.94 4.00 16.28
C GLU A 40 -2.29 3.70 16.96
N ASP A 41 -2.65 2.43 17.03
CA ASP A 41 -3.85 1.96 17.70
C ASP A 41 -3.66 1.90 19.22
N SER A 42 -4.78 1.78 19.92
CA SER A 42 -4.84 1.66 21.38
C SER A 42 -4.66 0.22 21.89
N LYS A 43 -4.47 -0.74 20.98
CA LYS A 43 -4.29 -2.18 21.27
C LYS A 43 -3.00 -2.70 20.65
N ALA A 44 -2.44 -3.75 21.23
CA ALA A 44 -1.29 -4.43 20.65
C ALA A 44 -1.68 -5.20 19.39
N HIS A 45 -0.77 -5.26 18.43
CA HIS A 45 -0.96 -5.97 17.17
C HIS A 45 0.21 -6.90 16.90
N SER A 46 0.06 -7.82 15.96
CA SER A 46 1.18 -8.59 15.40
C SER A 46 0.97 -8.65 13.90
N ILE A 47 2.01 -8.90 13.11
CA ILE A 47 1.89 -8.99 11.66
C ILE A 47 2.53 -10.27 11.18
N THR A 48 1.75 -11.07 10.47
CA THR A 48 2.14 -12.37 9.95
C THR A 48 1.77 -12.47 8.48
N SER A 49 2.70 -12.90 7.62
CA SER A 49 2.40 -13.19 6.21
C SER A 49 1.41 -14.34 6.10
N GLY A 50 0.45 -14.28 5.18
CA GLY A 50 -0.56 -15.33 4.96
C GLY A 50 -1.97 -14.78 5.09
N MET A 51 -2.93 -15.69 5.28
CA MET A 51 -4.34 -15.37 5.49
C MET A 51 -4.86 -16.18 6.68
N PRO A 52 -5.74 -15.60 7.52
CA PRO A 52 -6.34 -16.31 8.66
C PRO A 52 -7.04 -17.63 8.27
N GLU A 53 -7.62 -17.67 7.09
CA GLU A 53 -8.44 -18.76 6.54
C GLU A 53 -7.57 -19.90 5.98
N SER A 54 -6.26 -19.70 5.89
CA SER A 54 -5.30 -20.71 5.45
C SER A 54 -4.08 -20.73 6.39
N PRO A 55 -4.30 -21.09 7.66
CA PRO A 55 -3.29 -20.96 8.71
C PRO A 55 -2.02 -21.77 8.47
N GLU A 56 -2.09 -22.84 7.66
CA GLU A 56 -0.94 -23.66 7.26
C GLU A 56 0.11 -22.89 6.44
N TYR A 57 -0.28 -21.76 5.82
CA TYR A 57 0.63 -20.87 5.10
C TYR A 57 1.07 -19.65 5.92
N SER A 58 0.67 -19.57 7.19
CA SER A 58 0.97 -18.40 8.04
C SER A 58 2.43 -18.33 8.45
N GLY A 59 3.03 -17.16 8.24
CA GLY A 59 4.38 -16.82 8.68
C GLY A 59 5.51 -17.39 7.83
N ILE A 60 5.20 -17.98 6.66
CA ILE A 60 6.23 -18.51 5.76
C ILE A 60 7.23 -17.43 5.35
N PHE A 61 6.74 -16.22 5.06
CA PHE A 61 7.60 -15.12 4.60
C PHE A 61 8.12 -14.26 5.75
N PHE A 62 7.26 -13.92 6.72
CA PHE A 62 7.67 -13.13 7.88
C PHE A 62 6.65 -13.18 9.03
N LYS A 63 7.15 -12.87 10.24
CA LYS A 63 6.38 -12.52 11.43
C LYS A 63 7.09 -11.39 12.19
N THR A 64 6.36 -10.39 12.67
CA THR A 64 6.93 -9.31 13.51
C THR A 64 7.02 -9.67 14.99
N GLY A 65 6.19 -10.63 15.44
CA GLY A 65 5.85 -10.75 16.87
C GLY A 65 4.92 -9.62 17.33
N ASN A 66 4.78 -9.47 18.65
CA ASN A 66 3.91 -8.45 19.25
C ASN A 66 4.48 -7.04 19.05
N ILE A 67 3.61 -6.12 18.62
CA ILE A 67 3.86 -4.70 18.43
C ILE A 67 2.95 -3.96 19.41
N ASP A 68 3.54 -3.56 20.54
CA ASP A 68 2.81 -2.81 21.57
C ASP A 68 2.33 -1.44 21.07
N VAL A 69 1.41 -0.86 21.83
CA VAL A 69 0.84 0.48 21.59
C VAL A 69 1.97 1.51 21.45
N GLN A 70 1.92 2.31 20.38
CA GLN A 70 2.94 3.32 20.05
C GLN A 70 4.35 2.75 19.82
N LYS A 71 4.46 1.47 19.48
CA LYS A 71 5.70 0.82 19.03
C LYS A 71 5.62 0.46 17.55
N SER A 72 6.75 -0.01 17.02
CA SER A 72 6.85 -0.50 15.66
C SER A 72 7.52 -1.87 15.60
N GLY A 73 7.16 -2.63 14.58
CA GLY A 73 7.81 -3.89 14.22
C GLY A 73 8.30 -3.82 12.78
N SER A 74 9.54 -4.27 12.54
CA SER A 74 10.15 -4.21 11.21
C SER A 74 10.60 -5.59 10.76
N VAL A 75 10.41 -5.88 9.47
CA VAL A 75 10.93 -7.08 8.81
C VAL A 75 11.62 -6.70 7.51
N ARG A 76 12.66 -7.44 7.15
CA ARG A 76 13.29 -7.35 5.83
C ARG A 76 12.79 -8.49 4.97
N ILE A 77 12.28 -8.19 3.78
CA ILE A 77 11.70 -9.21 2.91
C ILE A 77 12.62 -9.40 1.69
N THR A 78 13.29 -10.55 1.65
CA THR A 78 14.28 -10.86 0.60
C THR A 78 13.80 -11.93 -0.38
N ALA A 79 12.87 -12.80 0.03
CA ALA A 79 12.41 -13.94 -0.76
C ALA A 79 11.13 -13.60 -1.56
N LEU A 80 11.23 -12.62 -2.46
CA LEU A 80 10.12 -12.21 -3.35
C LEU A 80 10.33 -12.57 -4.82
N LYS A 81 11.46 -13.21 -5.13
CA LYS A 81 11.73 -13.69 -6.48
C LYS A 81 10.61 -14.66 -6.87
N ASP A 82 10.04 -14.44 -8.06
CA ASP A 82 8.95 -15.24 -8.63
C ASP A 82 7.58 -15.10 -7.92
N HIS A 83 7.42 -14.12 -7.02
CA HIS A 83 6.14 -13.75 -6.42
C HIS A 83 5.65 -12.40 -6.96
N PHE A 84 4.34 -12.28 -7.20
CA PHE A 84 3.71 -11.03 -7.67
C PHE A 84 3.02 -10.26 -6.53
N ALA A 85 2.44 -10.97 -5.56
CA ALA A 85 1.78 -10.40 -4.39
C ALA A 85 1.65 -11.45 -3.28
N PHE A 86 1.45 -10.98 -2.05
CA PHE A 86 1.09 -11.83 -0.92
C PHE A 86 0.29 -11.04 0.12
N TYR A 87 -0.57 -11.76 0.82
CA TYR A 87 -1.37 -11.22 1.91
C TYR A 87 -0.63 -11.31 3.24
N TYR A 88 -1.06 -10.50 4.19
CA TYR A 88 -0.65 -10.57 5.58
C TYR A 88 -1.81 -10.15 6.47
N PHE A 89 -1.74 -10.53 7.74
CA PHE A 89 -2.81 -10.26 8.70
C PHE A 89 -2.26 -10.08 10.11
N CYS A 90 -3.13 -9.63 11.02
CA CYS A 90 -2.84 -9.58 12.44
C CYS A 90 -3.31 -10.85 13.16
N GLU A 91 -2.39 -11.57 13.83
CA GLU A 91 -2.76 -12.81 14.54
C GLU A 91 -3.69 -12.54 15.74
N ILE A 92 -3.63 -11.34 16.32
CA ILE A 92 -4.49 -10.91 17.44
C ILE A 92 -5.87 -10.48 16.93
N HIS A 93 -5.92 -9.87 15.74
CA HIS A 93 -7.12 -9.30 15.13
C HIS A 93 -7.24 -9.80 13.68
N PRO A 94 -7.69 -11.06 13.46
CA PRO A 94 -7.55 -11.71 12.16
C PRO A 94 -8.25 -11.03 10.98
N TRP A 95 -9.30 -10.23 11.25
CA TRP A 95 -9.99 -9.42 10.23
C TRP A 95 -9.09 -8.31 9.63
N LEU A 96 -8.06 -7.88 10.37
CA LEU A 96 -7.14 -6.85 9.92
C LEU A 96 -6.13 -7.46 8.94
N THR A 97 -6.44 -7.33 7.66
CA THR A 97 -5.66 -7.88 6.55
C THR A 97 -5.07 -6.78 5.68
N GLY A 98 -3.96 -7.08 5.02
CA GLY A 98 -3.32 -6.19 4.06
C GLY A 98 -2.66 -6.96 2.93
N LYS A 99 -2.28 -6.23 1.89
CA LYS A 99 -1.67 -6.81 0.68
C LYS A 99 -0.36 -6.13 0.37
N ILE A 100 0.64 -6.93 0.02
CA ILE A 100 1.90 -6.45 -0.54
C ILE A 100 1.96 -6.87 -2.01
N VAL A 101 2.35 -5.94 -2.88
CA VAL A 101 2.55 -6.18 -4.31
C VAL A 101 4.01 -5.95 -4.70
N VAL A 102 4.56 -6.86 -5.49
CA VAL A 102 5.95 -6.79 -5.95
C VAL A 102 6.01 -5.91 -7.18
N SER A 103 6.45 -4.66 -7.01
CA SER A 103 6.37 -3.61 -8.06
C SER A 103 7.16 -3.94 -9.34
N THR A 104 8.07 -4.91 -9.29
CA THR A 104 8.85 -5.37 -10.44
C THR A 104 8.21 -6.54 -11.17
N ALA A 105 7.16 -7.15 -10.63
CA ALA A 105 6.43 -8.25 -11.27
C ALA A 105 5.39 -7.65 -12.24
N PRO A 106 5.45 -7.94 -13.55
CA PRO A 106 4.47 -7.47 -14.51
C PRO A 106 3.02 -7.81 -14.13
N GLU A 107 2.81 -8.99 -13.54
CA GLU A 107 1.51 -9.51 -13.10
C GLU A 107 0.91 -8.73 -11.91
N SER A 108 1.72 -7.89 -11.25
CA SER A 108 1.25 -7.00 -10.18
C SER A 108 0.65 -5.68 -10.69
N GLN A 109 0.84 -5.38 -11.97
CA GLN A 109 0.38 -4.15 -12.61
C GLN A 109 -0.85 -4.45 -13.47
N PRO A 110 -1.86 -3.56 -13.51
CA PRO A 110 -2.99 -3.75 -14.39
C PRO A 110 -2.54 -3.66 -15.85
N ASP A 111 -3.11 -4.51 -16.70
CA ASP A 111 -2.97 -4.35 -18.15
C ASP A 111 -3.56 -3.01 -18.58
N THR A 112 -2.86 -2.30 -19.47
CA THR A 112 -3.26 -0.96 -19.92
C THR A 112 -3.56 -0.91 -21.40
N ALA A 113 -4.72 -0.36 -21.75
CA ALA A 113 -5.05 0.02 -23.13
C ALA A 113 -4.42 1.37 -23.51
N LEU A 114 -4.30 2.28 -22.54
CA LEU A 114 -3.49 3.49 -22.62
C LEU A 114 -2.60 3.57 -21.37
N PRO A 115 -1.27 3.74 -21.52
CA PRO A 115 -0.36 3.82 -20.39
C PRO A 115 -0.84 4.82 -19.35
N ILE A 116 -0.73 4.46 -18.06
CA ILE A 116 -0.96 5.41 -16.99
C ILE A 116 0.14 6.48 -17.06
N ALA A 117 -0.26 7.69 -17.40
CA ALA A 117 0.59 8.86 -17.47
C ALA A 117 0.40 9.72 -16.22
N ILE A 118 1.52 10.07 -15.59
CA ILE A 118 1.57 11.03 -14.50
C ILE A 118 2.23 12.27 -15.06
N SER A 119 1.53 13.42 -15.03
CA SER A 119 2.03 14.66 -15.65
C SER A 119 3.44 15.03 -15.16
N HIS A 120 3.75 14.75 -13.89
CA HIS A 120 5.06 14.96 -13.29
C HIS A 120 5.41 13.86 -12.27
N THR A 121 6.63 13.33 -12.31
CA THR A 121 7.14 12.34 -11.33
C THR A 121 7.82 12.98 -10.12
N GLN A 122 7.99 14.30 -10.14
CA GLN A 122 8.45 15.16 -9.04
C GLN A 122 7.71 16.49 -9.12
N TYR A 123 7.16 17.00 -8.01
CA TYR A 123 6.39 18.24 -7.99
C TYR A 123 6.62 19.01 -6.68
N SER A 124 6.26 20.30 -6.67
CA SER A 124 6.31 21.19 -5.51
C SER A 124 4.91 21.48 -4.95
N LYS A 125 4.82 21.94 -3.70
CA LYS A 125 3.56 22.41 -3.10
C LYS A 125 2.89 23.45 -4.00
N GLY A 126 1.59 23.29 -4.24
CA GLY A 126 0.80 24.21 -5.07
C GLY A 126 0.71 23.82 -6.55
N GLN A 127 1.32 22.69 -6.96
CA GLN A 127 1.19 22.15 -8.30
C GLN A 127 0.21 20.98 -8.30
N ASP A 128 -0.84 21.07 -9.11
CA ASP A 128 -1.72 19.93 -9.35
C ASP A 128 -1.01 18.88 -10.21
N ILE A 129 -1.24 17.61 -9.90
CA ILE A 129 -0.75 16.49 -10.71
C ILE A 129 -1.94 15.80 -11.31
N HIS A 130 -1.87 15.60 -12.62
CA HIS A 130 -2.88 14.86 -13.34
C HIS A 130 -2.35 13.45 -13.58
N VAL A 131 -3.12 12.47 -13.11
CA VAL A 131 -2.92 11.06 -13.39
C VAL A 131 -3.99 10.64 -14.38
N THR A 132 -3.59 10.26 -15.58
CA THR A 132 -4.51 9.87 -16.65
C THR A 132 -4.13 8.52 -17.23
N GLY A 133 -5.08 7.81 -17.84
CA GLY A 133 -4.80 6.59 -18.57
C GLY A 133 -6.05 5.75 -18.80
N LYS A 134 -5.86 4.53 -19.30
CA LYS A 134 -6.94 3.57 -19.49
C LYS A 134 -6.42 2.15 -19.23
N VAL A 135 -6.99 1.49 -18.23
CA VAL A 135 -6.73 0.06 -17.96
C VAL A 135 -7.56 -0.83 -18.89
N ALA A 136 -7.29 -2.14 -18.89
CA ALA A 136 -8.13 -3.09 -19.61
C ALA A 136 -9.60 -3.01 -19.13
N ASP A 137 -10.54 -3.28 -20.02
CA ASP A 137 -11.97 -2.99 -19.78
C ASP A 137 -12.56 -3.80 -18.61
N ASP A 138 -11.95 -4.93 -18.23
CA ASP A 138 -12.31 -5.74 -17.07
C ASP A 138 -11.95 -5.08 -15.72
N TYR A 139 -11.11 -4.06 -15.73
CA TYR A 139 -10.82 -3.22 -14.56
C TYR A 139 -11.77 -2.01 -14.44
N ALA A 140 -12.78 -1.87 -15.29
CA ALA A 140 -13.79 -0.81 -15.15
C ALA A 140 -14.44 -0.86 -13.76
N LYS A 141 -14.63 0.31 -13.13
CA LYS A 141 -15.19 0.47 -11.78
C LYS A 141 -14.36 -0.14 -10.66
N ILE A 142 -13.19 -0.74 -10.92
CA ILE A 142 -12.33 -1.27 -9.86
C ILE A 142 -11.72 -0.11 -9.08
N LYS A 143 -11.67 -0.27 -7.75
CA LYS A 143 -11.02 0.67 -6.82
C LYS A 143 -9.51 0.68 -7.07
N TYR A 144 -8.91 1.87 -7.04
CA TYR A 144 -7.46 2.05 -7.02
C TYR A 144 -7.03 2.96 -5.87
N GLN A 145 -5.75 2.93 -5.52
CA GLN A 145 -5.10 3.89 -4.64
C GLN A 145 -3.91 4.56 -5.37
N ILE A 146 -3.79 5.88 -5.24
CA ILE A 146 -2.59 6.62 -5.60
C ILE A 146 -1.85 6.94 -4.30
N LEU A 147 -0.72 6.28 -4.10
CA LEU A 147 0.15 6.47 -2.95
C LEU A 147 1.11 7.61 -3.23
N VAL A 148 1.16 8.59 -2.32
CA VAL A 148 1.99 9.79 -2.45
C VAL A 148 3.12 9.74 -1.43
N TYR A 149 4.36 9.74 -1.92
CA TYR A 149 5.56 9.60 -1.09
C TYR A 149 6.43 10.85 -1.12
N ASP A 150 6.83 11.36 0.06
CA ASP A 150 8.01 12.21 0.22
C ASP A 150 9.22 11.31 0.49
N LYS A 151 10.09 11.15 -0.50
CA LYS A 151 11.17 10.15 -0.50
C LYS A 151 10.62 8.73 -0.28
N THR A 152 10.66 8.22 0.95
CA THR A 152 10.12 6.90 1.33
C THR A 152 8.95 6.99 2.30
N LYS A 153 8.63 8.20 2.79
CA LYS A 153 7.53 8.42 3.72
C LYS A 153 6.23 8.59 2.95
N LEU A 154 5.24 7.73 3.23
CA LEU A 154 3.89 7.91 2.72
C LEU A 154 3.27 9.15 3.38
N VAL A 155 2.85 10.12 2.57
CA VAL A 155 2.27 11.37 3.05
C VAL A 155 0.78 11.51 2.73
N ASP A 156 0.30 10.78 1.73
CA ASP A 156 -1.11 10.77 1.35
C ASP A 156 -1.47 9.49 0.59
N VAL A 157 -2.75 9.15 0.60
CA VAL A 157 -3.35 8.06 -0.17
C VAL A 157 -4.65 8.57 -0.75
N ILE A 158 -4.71 8.61 -2.08
CA ILE A 158 -5.88 9.07 -2.81
C ILE A 158 -6.59 7.86 -3.35
N GLU A 159 -7.82 7.64 -2.90
CA GLU A 159 -8.65 6.54 -3.36
C GLU A 159 -9.54 7.01 -4.50
N GLY A 160 -9.75 6.13 -5.48
CA GLY A 160 -10.67 6.37 -6.58
C GLY A 160 -11.15 5.07 -7.20
N HIS A 161 -11.94 5.18 -8.26
CA HIS A 161 -12.36 4.05 -9.08
C HIS A 161 -12.10 4.38 -10.53
N PHE A 162 -11.74 3.39 -11.34
CA PHE A 162 -11.75 3.56 -12.78
C PHE A 162 -13.17 3.85 -13.26
N ASN A 163 -13.30 4.64 -14.33
CA ASN A 163 -14.60 4.95 -14.92
C ASN A 163 -15.23 3.71 -15.58
N ASP A 164 -16.49 3.84 -16.00
CA ASP A 164 -17.24 2.80 -16.71
C ASP A 164 -16.54 2.32 -18.00
N ASP A 165 -15.74 3.19 -18.62
CA ASP A 165 -14.95 2.91 -19.82
C ASP A 165 -13.48 2.54 -19.51
N ALA A 166 -13.21 2.17 -18.24
CA ALA A 166 -11.90 1.85 -17.69
C ALA A 166 -10.87 3.00 -17.73
N THR A 167 -11.30 4.24 -17.97
CA THR A 167 -10.40 5.39 -17.92
C THR A 167 -10.12 5.86 -16.49
N LEU A 168 -8.95 6.46 -16.32
CA LEU A 168 -8.50 7.16 -15.13
C LEU A 168 -8.26 8.63 -15.50
N SER A 169 -8.80 9.55 -14.71
CA SER A 169 -8.47 10.97 -14.76
C SER A 169 -8.59 11.57 -13.37
N GLN A 170 -7.50 11.53 -12.61
CA GLN A 170 -7.46 12.00 -11.22
C GLN A 170 -6.55 13.22 -11.10
N THR A 171 -7.00 14.22 -10.35
CA THR A 171 -6.15 15.32 -9.91
C THR A 171 -5.73 15.10 -8.47
N VAL A 172 -4.42 15.17 -8.24
CA VAL A 172 -3.81 15.14 -6.90
C VAL A 172 -3.49 16.59 -6.53
N HIS A 173 -4.24 17.12 -5.57
CA HIS A 173 -4.07 18.48 -5.06
C HIS A 173 -2.98 18.53 -3.99
N THR A 174 -1.94 19.33 -4.23
CA THR A 174 -0.73 19.32 -3.39
C THR A 174 -0.70 20.47 -2.39
N ASP A 175 -1.72 21.31 -2.37
CA ASP A 175 -1.83 22.49 -1.49
C ASP A 175 -1.78 22.14 0.00
N LYS A 176 -2.26 20.94 0.34
CA LYS A 176 -2.26 20.41 1.70
C LYS A 176 -0.97 19.68 2.07
N LEU A 177 -0.11 19.40 1.09
CA LEU A 177 1.18 18.74 1.29
C LEU A 177 2.25 19.78 1.64
N ALA A 178 3.32 19.33 2.30
CA ALA A 178 4.48 20.17 2.56
C ALA A 178 5.20 20.52 1.24
N SER A 179 6.07 21.53 1.24
CA SER A 179 6.93 21.77 0.07
C SER A 179 8.06 20.75 0.04
N ALA A 180 7.91 19.69 -0.75
CA ALA A 180 8.92 18.65 -0.95
C ALA A 180 8.87 18.09 -2.39
N LYS A 181 9.81 17.20 -2.74
CA LYS A 181 9.76 16.43 -3.98
C LYS A 181 9.07 15.10 -3.71
N TYR A 182 7.95 14.90 -4.36
CA TYR A 182 7.11 13.73 -4.14
C TYR A 182 7.15 12.76 -5.32
N THR A 183 6.83 11.49 -5.05
CA THR A 183 6.66 10.43 -6.06
C THR A 183 5.30 9.76 -5.88
N LEU A 184 4.66 9.35 -6.97
CA LEU A 184 3.35 8.71 -6.98
C LEU A 184 3.50 7.25 -7.39
N LYS A 185 2.71 6.37 -6.75
CA LYS A 185 2.52 4.99 -7.18
C LYS A 185 1.03 4.69 -7.25
N LEU A 186 0.55 4.25 -8.41
CA LEU A 186 -0.80 3.69 -8.56
C LEU A 186 -0.77 2.22 -8.16
N VAL A 187 -1.74 1.79 -7.36
CA VAL A 187 -1.96 0.39 -6.94
C VAL A 187 -3.43 0.02 -6.91
#